data_AF-A0A6P3IS33-F1
#
_entry.id   AF-A0A6P3IS33-F1
#
_cell.length_a   1.000
_cell.length_b   1.000
_cell.length_c   1.000
_cell.angle_alpha   90.00
_cell.angle_beta   90.00
_cell.angle_gamma   90.00
#
_symmetry.space_group_name_H-M   'P 1'
#
loop_
_entity.id
_entity.type
_entity.pdbx_description
1 polymer ?
#
loop_
_entity_poly.entity_id
_entity_poly.type
_entity_poly.pdbx_seq_one_letter_code
_entity_poly.pdbx_strand_id
1 'polypeptide(L)'
;IGPRGLFVGDLVTHLQDCPVTNVQDWNECLDTITYEPQIGYCISASTLQQLSFPVRAYKRLDGSTECCNNHSLTDVCFSYRNNFNKRLHTCLPARKAVEATQVCRTNKDCKKSSSSSFCIIPSLETHTRLIKVKHPPQIDMLYVGHPLHLHYTESDQRKRFNSDNMIGLNI
;
A
#
# COMPACT_ATOMS: atom_id res chain seq x y z
N ILE A 1 -12.24 15.11 -1.70
CA ILE A 1 -11.40 14.61 -2.82
C ILE A 1 -10.23 15.56 -2.95
N GLY A 2 -8.99 15.14 -2.66
CA GLY A 2 -7.82 16.02 -2.81
C GLY A 2 -7.08 15.79 -4.13
N PRO A 3 -6.04 16.60 -4.41
CA PRO A 3 -5.39 16.70 -5.73
C PRO A 3 -4.59 15.46 -6.17
N ARG A 4 -4.61 14.38 -5.38
CA ARG A 4 -3.80 13.17 -5.55
C ARG A 4 -4.62 11.88 -5.62
N GLY A 5 -5.94 12.03 -5.82
CA GLY A 5 -6.84 10.91 -6.10
C GLY A 5 -6.92 10.62 -7.60
N LEU A 6 -7.72 9.61 -7.95
CA LEU A 6 -8.08 9.34 -9.34
C LEU A 6 -9.14 10.31 -9.81
N PHE A 7 -8.95 10.88 -11.00
CA PHE A 7 -9.89 11.78 -11.64
C PHE A 7 -10.60 11.11 -12.82
N VAL A 8 -11.79 11.62 -13.17
CA VAL A 8 -12.49 11.16 -14.37
C VAL A 8 -11.62 11.39 -15.60
N GLY A 9 -11.26 10.30 -16.27
CA GLY A 9 -10.38 10.32 -17.45
C GLY A 9 -8.97 9.78 -17.20
N ASP A 10 -8.60 9.51 -15.94
CA ASP A 10 -7.34 8.83 -15.64
C ASP A 10 -7.38 7.38 -16.11
N LEU A 11 -6.31 6.94 -16.79
CA LEU A 11 -6.16 5.56 -17.22
C LEU A 11 -5.33 4.79 -16.19
N VAL A 12 -6.01 3.93 -15.42
CA VAL A 12 -5.30 2.97 -14.57
C VAL A 12 -4.62 1.94 -15.44
N THR A 13 -3.34 1.73 -15.20
CA THR A 13 -2.54 0.73 -15.92
C THR A 13 -2.15 -0.45 -15.04
N HIS A 14 -2.09 -0.25 -13.72
CA HIS A 14 -1.72 -1.30 -12.77
C HIS A 14 -2.39 -1.10 -11.41
N LEU A 15 -2.72 -2.22 -10.77
CA LEU A 15 -3.00 -2.34 -9.34
C LEU A 15 -1.82 -3.10 -8.72
N GLN A 16 -0.99 -2.40 -7.94
CA GLN A 16 0.28 -2.90 -7.41
C GLN A 16 1.25 -3.31 -8.52
N ASP A 17 1.51 -4.61 -8.64
CA ASP A 17 2.27 -5.28 -9.69
C ASP A 17 1.36 -6.01 -10.70
N CYS A 18 0.04 -5.98 -10.51
CA CYS A 18 -0.96 -6.56 -11.41
C CYS A 18 -1.28 -5.57 -12.55
N PRO A 19 -1.03 -5.92 -13.83
CA PRO A 19 -1.38 -5.07 -14.97
C PRO A 19 -2.89 -5.04 -15.20
N VAL A 20 -3.42 -3.88 -15.55
CA VAL A 20 -4.84 -3.65 -15.84
C VAL A 20 -4.97 -3.01 -17.21
N THR A 21 -5.60 -3.71 -18.14
CA THR A 21 -5.90 -3.20 -19.48
C THR A 21 -7.40 -3.07 -19.74
N ASN A 22 -8.20 -3.78 -18.96
CA ASN A 22 -9.65 -3.83 -19.10
C ASN A 22 -10.32 -4.10 -17.72
N VAL A 23 -11.65 -4.10 -17.72
CA VAL A 23 -12.49 -4.30 -16.52
C VAL A 23 -12.32 -5.69 -15.90
N GLN A 24 -12.11 -6.73 -16.72
CA GLN A 24 -11.89 -8.09 -16.22
C GLN A 24 -10.56 -8.15 -15.45
N ASP A 25 -9.49 -7.60 -16.01
CA ASP A 25 -8.18 -7.54 -15.33
C ASP A 25 -8.30 -6.80 -13.98
N TRP A 26 -9.05 -5.69 -13.94
CA TRP A 26 -9.29 -4.93 -12.72
C TRP A 26 -9.91 -5.79 -11.62
N ASN A 27 -11.00 -6.50 -11.95
CA ASN A 27 -11.71 -7.36 -11.01
C ASN A 27 -10.82 -8.53 -10.54
N GLU A 28 -10.11 -9.18 -11.45
CA GLU A 28 -9.18 -10.28 -11.12
C GLU A 28 -8.02 -9.82 -10.21
N CYS A 29 -7.47 -8.63 -10.47
CA CYS A 29 -6.44 -8.04 -9.62
C CYS A 29 -6.99 -7.75 -8.20
N LEU A 30 -8.20 -7.20 -8.08
CA LEU A 30 -8.83 -6.92 -6.78
C LEU A 30 -9.17 -8.19 -6.00
N ASP A 31 -9.68 -9.22 -6.68
CA ASP A 31 -9.92 -10.54 -6.07
C ASP A 31 -8.60 -11.10 -5.53
N THR A 32 -7.54 -11.08 -6.33
CA THR A 32 -6.21 -11.51 -5.92
C THR A 32 -5.74 -10.74 -4.67
N ILE A 33 -5.87 -9.41 -4.65
CA ILE A 33 -5.49 -8.56 -3.50
C ILE A 33 -6.32 -8.87 -2.25
N THR A 34 -7.58 -9.29 -2.43
CA THR A 34 -8.48 -9.63 -1.32
C THR A 34 -8.07 -10.93 -0.64
N TYR A 35 -7.83 -11.99 -1.43
CA TYR A 35 -7.57 -13.33 -0.91
C TYR A 35 -6.09 -13.58 -0.58
N GLU A 36 -5.16 -12.88 -1.22
CA GLU A 36 -3.74 -13.02 -0.93
C GLU A 36 -3.34 -12.32 0.37
N PRO A 37 -2.33 -12.84 1.10
CA PRO A 37 -1.73 -12.14 2.22
C PRO A 37 -1.22 -10.75 1.83
N GLN A 38 -1.28 -9.83 2.78
CA GLN A 38 -0.78 -8.47 2.62
C GLN A 38 0.65 -8.46 2.05
N ILE A 39 0.81 -7.84 0.88
CA ILE A 39 2.12 -7.64 0.27
C ILE A 39 2.92 -6.55 0.98
N GLY A 40 4.23 -6.69 0.95
CA GLY A 40 5.18 -5.69 1.44
C GLY A 40 5.87 -4.93 0.32
N TYR A 41 6.74 -4.01 0.73
CA TYR A 41 7.51 -3.13 -0.14
C TYR A 41 8.98 -3.16 0.25
N CYS A 42 9.86 -3.15 -0.74
CA CYS A 42 11.30 -3.16 -0.53
C CYS A 42 11.83 -1.77 -0.20
N ILE A 43 12.47 -1.62 0.95
CA ILE A 43 13.10 -0.38 1.39
C ILE A 43 14.58 -0.62 1.74
N SER A 44 15.46 0.32 1.39
CA SER A 44 16.87 0.24 1.80
C SER A 44 17.01 0.51 3.30
N ALA A 45 18.05 -0.04 3.92
CA ALA A 45 18.32 0.21 5.34
C ALA A 45 18.54 1.70 5.66
N SER A 46 19.16 2.46 4.76
CA SER A 46 19.38 3.89 4.93
C SER A 46 18.07 4.67 4.93
N THR A 47 17.19 4.42 3.96
CA THR A 47 15.88 5.08 3.89
C THR A 47 15.01 4.66 5.08
N LEU A 48 15.06 3.38 5.47
CA LEU A 48 14.35 2.90 6.65
C LEU A 48 14.79 3.66 7.92
N GLN A 49 16.09 3.81 8.15
CA GLN A 49 16.61 4.55 9.30
C GLN A 49 16.24 6.05 9.28
N GLN A 50 16.26 6.67 8.11
CA GLN A 50 15.92 8.09 7.95
C GLN A 50 14.43 8.39 8.19
N LEU A 51 13.56 7.48 7.78
CA LEU A 51 12.11 7.64 7.88
C LEU A 51 11.54 7.06 9.18
N SER A 52 12.24 6.11 9.81
CA SER A 52 11.76 5.43 11.02
C SER A 52 11.82 6.35 12.22
N PHE A 53 10.73 6.40 12.98
CA PHE A 53 10.73 6.96 14.33
C PHE A 53 10.76 5.83 15.37
N PRO A 54 11.39 6.02 16.53
CA PRO A 54 11.32 5.07 17.63
C PRO A 54 9.87 4.90 18.09
N VAL A 55 9.34 3.68 18.01
CA VAL A 55 7.94 3.41 18.30
C VAL A 55 7.77 2.20 19.20
N ARG A 56 6.78 2.27 20.09
CA ARG A 56 6.27 1.11 20.82
C ARG A 56 5.08 0.57 20.04
N ALA A 57 5.22 -0.65 19.52
CA ALA A 57 4.14 -1.34 18.84
C ALA A 57 3.22 -2.03 19.84
N TYR A 58 1.92 -1.85 19.68
CA TYR A 58 0.89 -2.54 20.45
C TYR A 58 -0.10 -3.21 19.50
N LYS A 59 -0.47 -4.45 19.83
CA LYS A 59 -1.51 -5.18 19.10
C LYS A 59 -2.87 -4.68 19.55
N ARG A 60 -3.73 -4.35 18.58
CA ARG A 60 -5.14 -4.03 18.82
C ARG A 60 -5.98 -5.31 18.86
N LEU A 61 -7.21 -5.17 19.35
CA LEU A 61 -8.20 -6.25 19.43
C LEU A 61 -8.65 -6.73 18.04
N ASP A 62 -8.59 -5.85 17.03
CA ASP A 62 -8.91 -6.12 15.62
C ASP A 62 -7.78 -6.88 14.87
N GLY A 63 -6.69 -7.23 15.56
CA GLY A 63 -5.53 -7.90 14.99
C GLY A 63 -4.51 -6.99 14.29
N SER A 64 -4.81 -5.70 14.10
CA SER A 64 -3.87 -4.71 13.60
C SER A 64 -2.78 -4.41 14.64
N THR A 65 -1.64 -3.88 14.19
CA THR A 65 -0.61 -3.37 15.09
C THR A 65 -0.49 -1.87 14.90
N GLU A 66 -0.67 -1.14 16.00
CA GLU A 66 -0.49 0.31 16.01
C GLU A 66 0.89 0.64 16.57
N CYS A 67 1.58 1.53 15.87
CA CYS A 67 2.87 2.03 16.29
C CYS A 67 3.10 3.51 15.92
N CYS A 68 2.12 4.18 15.33
CA CYS A 68 2.20 5.56 14.87
C CYS A 68 1.58 6.59 15.82
N ASN A 69 0.90 6.18 16.91
CA ASN A 69 0.45 7.06 18.01
C ASN A 69 -0.18 8.41 17.57
N ASN A 70 -0.97 8.41 16.49
CA ASN A 70 -1.60 9.60 15.89
C ASN A 70 -0.63 10.72 15.40
N HIS A 71 0.62 10.40 15.06
CA HIS A 71 1.59 11.40 14.59
C HIS A 71 1.24 12.00 13.21
N SER A 72 0.46 11.31 12.37
CA SER A 72 -0.06 11.81 11.09
C SER A 72 -1.19 10.93 10.56
N LEU A 73 -2.09 11.50 9.74
CA LEU A 73 -3.12 10.75 8.99
C LEU A 73 -2.52 9.88 7.86
N THR A 74 -1.24 10.09 7.54
CA THR A 74 -0.57 9.53 6.37
C THR A 74 0.47 8.46 6.73
N ASP A 75 0.70 8.26 8.01
CA ASP A 75 1.65 7.30 8.54
C ASP A 75 1.00 5.94 8.74
N VAL A 76 1.72 4.89 8.37
CA VAL A 76 1.26 3.51 8.50
C VAL A 76 2.29 2.74 9.32
N CYS A 77 1.81 1.86 10.20
CA CYS A 77 2.68 0.95 10.92
C CYS A 77 3.12 -0.20 10.00
N PHE A 78 4.42 -0.35 9.81
CA PHE A 78 5.02 -1.44 9.03
C PHE A 78 5.73 -2.43 9.94
N SER A 79 5.71 -3.70 9.55
CA SER A 79 6.50 -4.76 10.17
C SER A 79 7.54 -5.30 9.20
N TYR A 80 8.73 -5.61 9.70
CA TYR A 80 9.81 -6.19 8.89
C TYR A 80 10.62 -7.16 9.73
N ARG A 81 11.42 -8.01 9.06
CA ARG A 81 12.37 -8.90 9.71
C ARG A 81 13.77 -8.35 9.57
N ASN A 82 14.49 -8.22 10.67
CA ASN A 82 15.91 -7.84 10.63
C ASN A 82 16.79 -9.04 10.20
N ASN A 83 18.10 -8.83 10.13
CA ASN A 83 19.07 -9.86 9.77
C ASN A 83 19.09 -11.07 10.74
N PHE A 84 18.62 -10.88 11.97
CA PHE A 84 18.48 -11.92 13.00
C PHE A 84 17.10 -12.59 12.98
N ASN A 85 16.30 -12.37 11.92
CA ASN A 85 14.95 -12.90 11.77
C ASN A 85 13.98 -12.45 12.88
N LYS A 86 14.31 -11.40 13.65
CA LYS A 86 13.43 -10.79 14.64
C LYS A 86 12.44 -9.87 13.94
N ARG A 87 11.15 -10.04 14.23
CA ARG A 87 10.10 -9.15 13.75
C ARG A 87 10.16 -7.83 14.52
N LEU A 88 10.26 -6.74 13.78
CA LEU A 88 10.27 -5.37 14.28
C LEU A 88 9.14 -4.58 13.64
N HIS A 89 8.78 -3.47 14.27
CA HIS A 89 7.76 -2.55 13.78
C HIS A 89 8.33 -1.14 13.69
N THR A 90 7.89 -0.38 12.70
CA THR A 90 8.27 1.02 12.50
C THR A 90 7.07 1.78 11.98
N CYS A 91 6.94 3.04 12.40
CA CYS A 91 6.00 3.97 11.79
C CYS A 91 6.69 4.68 10.63
N LEU A 92 6.07 4.70 9.45
CA LEU A 92 6.61 5.35 8.26
C LEU A 92 5.50 6.10 7.50
N PRO A 93 5.81 7.25 6.88
CA PRO A 93 4.90 7.88 5.92
C PRO A 93 4.66 6.94 4.74
N ALA A 94 3.41 6.51 4.55
CA ALA A 94 3.07 5.44 3.60
C ALA A 94 3.59 5.75 2.20
N ARG A 95 3.38 6.98 1.71
CA ARG A 95 3.82 7.42 0.39
C ARG A 95 5.32 7.26 0.19
N LYS A 96 6.14 7.82 1.07
CA LYS A 96 7.60 7.72 0.97
C LYS A 96 8.10 6.29 1.05
N ALA A 97 7.39 5.42 1.78
CA ALA A 97 7.73 4.01 1.91
C ALA A 97 7.40 3.18 0.66
N VAL A 98 6.43 3.60 -0.17
CA VAL A 98 5.92 2.78 -1.31
C VAL A 98 6.14 3.37 -2.72
N GLU A 99 6.50 4.65 -2.81
CA GLU A 99 6.55 5.45 -4.06
C GLU A 99 7.45 4.84 -5.14
N ALA A 100 8.67 4.43 -4.79
CA ALA A 100 9.65 3.86 -5.75
C ALA A 100 10.03 2.40 -5.45
N THR A 101 9.26 1.72 -4.60
CA THR A 101 9.66 0.42 -4.05
C THR A 101 9.04 -0.74 -4.82
N GLN A 102 9.85 -1.79 -5.00
CA GLN A 102 9.39 -3.07 -5.54
C GLN A 102 8.53 -3.77 -4.49
N VAL A 103 7.47 -4.47 -4.91
CA VAL A 103 6.69 -5.33 -4.01
C VAL A 103 7.51 -6.54 -3.55
N CYS A 104 7.23 -7.05 -2.36
CA CYS A 104 7.92 -8.19 -1.78
C CYS A 104 7.03 -8.96 -0.81
N ARG A 105 7.38 -10.23 -0.57
CA ARG A 105 6.87 -11.05 0.53
C ARG A 105 7.95 -11.31 1.58
N THR A 106 9.22 -11.28 1.17
CA THR A 106 10.38 -11.51 2.04
C THR A 106 11.54 -10.59 1.68
N ASN A 107 12.52 -10.44 2.59
CA ASN A 107 13.74 -9.68 2.31
C ASN A 107 14.52 -10.22 1.09
N LYS A 108 14.32 -11.49 0.70
CA LYS A 108 14.97 -12.11 -0.45
C LYS A 108 14.45 -11.57 -1.79
N ASP A 109 13.27 -10.97 -1.81
CA ASP A 109 12.67 -10.40 -3.02
C ASP A 109 13.27 -9.02 -3.33
N CYS A 110 13.87 -8.38 -2.32
CA CYS A 110 14.48 -7.06 -2.39
C CYS A 110 15.93 -7.07 -2.91
N LYS A 111 16.30 -8.04 -3.75
CA LYS A 111 17.66 -8.23 -4.28
C LYS A 111 18.02 -7.23 -5.38
N LYS A 112 18.05 -5.94 -5.05
CA LYS A 112 18.66 -4.91 -5.89
C LYS A 112 19.48 -3.95 -5.03
N SER A 113 20.74 -3.80 -5.43
CA SER A 113 21.78 -2.93 -4.87
C SER A 113 22.52 -3.49 -3.65
N SER A 114 23.81 -3.21 -3.62
CA SER A 114 24.86 -3.60 -2.67
C SER A 114 24.65 -3.13 -1.22
N SER A 115 23.43 -2.73 -0.88
CA SER A 115 23.01 -2.23 0.42
C SER A 115 21.94 -3.16 1.02
N SER A 116 22.02 -3.40 2.33
CA SER A 116 21.01 -4.19 3.05
C SER A 116 19.62 -3.58 2.84
N SER A 117 18.69 -4.36 2.32
CA SER A 117 17.31 -3.94 2.06
C SER A 117 16.34 -4.86 2.81
N PHE A 118 15.21 -4.31 3.22
CA PHE A 118 14.20 -5.00 4.01
C PHE A 118 12.86 -4.99 3.28
N CYS A 119 12.09 -6.05 3.47
CA CYS A 119 10.69 -6.09 3.08
C CYS A 119 9.84 -5.59 4.24
N ILE A 120 9.24 -4.41 4.06
CA ILE A 120 8.31 -3.80 5.03
C ILE A 120 6.87 -4.15 4.63
N ILE A 121 6.13 -4.78 5.55
CA ILE A 121 4.76 -5.23 5.34
C ILE A 121 3.84 -4.40 6.24
N PRO A 122 2.83 -3.69 5.69
CA PRO A 122 1.93 -2.87 6.49
C PRO A 122 1.13 -3.74 7.46
N SER A 123 1.04 -3.30 8.71
CA SER A 123 0.43 -4.02 9.83
C SER A 123 -1.02 -3.59 10.05
N LEU A 124 -1.82 -3.72 9.00
CA LEU A 124 -3.23 -3.30 8.94
C LEU A 124 -4.15 -4.40 9.49
N GLU A 125 -5.43 -4.06 9.66
CA GLU A 125 -6.50 -5.02 9.96
C GLU A 125 -6.63 -6.07 8.85
N THR A 126 -7.16 -7.25 9.18
CA THR A 126 -7.30 -8.41 8.29
C THR A 126 -8.02 -8.15 6.98
N HIS A 127 -8.96 -7.22 6.92
CA HIS A 127 -9.72 -6.87 5.71
C HIS A 127 -9.26 -5.56 5.06
N THR A 128 -8.31 -4.86 5.68
CA THR A 128 -7.75 -3.61 5.14
C THR A 128 -6.51 -3.92 4.34
N ARG A 129 -6.36 -3.30 3.17
CA ARG A 129 -5.19 -3.42 2.31
C ARG A 129 -4.64 -2.04 2.00
N LEU A 130 -3.32 -1.91 1.96
CA LEU A 130 -2.64 -0.80 1.28
C LEU A 130 -2.46 -1.19 -0.19
N ILE A 131 -3.12 -0.46 -1.09
CA ILE A 131 -3.15 -0.68 -2.54
C ILE A 131 -2.51 0.50 -3.26
N LYS A 132 -1.50 0.23 -4.09
CA LYS A 132 -0.89 1.23 -4.98
C LYS A 132 -1.54 1.16 -6.35
N VAL A 133 -2.09 2.26 -6.84
CA VAL A 133 -2.74 2.36 -8.15
C VAL A 133 -1.90 3.22 -9.06
N LYS A 134 -1.46 2.66 -10.20
CA LYS A 134 -0.62 3.38 -11.17
C LYS A 134 -1.48 3.92 -12.30
N HIS A 135 -1.45 5.24 -12.46
CA HIS A 135 -2.16 5.93 -13.53
C HIS A 135 -1.26 7.02 -14.15
N PRO A 136 -0.32 6.64 -15.03
CA PRO A 136 0.51 7.60 -15.72
C PRO A 136 -0.34 8.56 -16.57
N PRO A 137 0.06 9.85 -16.70
CA PRO A 137 1.30 10.46 -16.24
C PRO A 137 1.30 10.96 -14.78
N GLN A 138 0.20 10.78 -14.04
CA GLN A 138 0.08 11.26 -12.66
C GLN A 138 0.86 10.36 -11.68
N ILE A 139 1.07 10.90 -10.47
CA ILE A 139 1.70 10.16 -9.37
C ILE A 139 0.81 9.00 -8.90
N ASP A 140 1.42 7.90 -8.48
CA ASP A 140 0.69 6.75 -7.96
C ASP A 140 -0.26 7.15 -6.81
N MET A 141 -1.51 6.71 -6.94
CA MET A 141 -2.53 6.84 -5.91
C MET A 141 -2.38 5.70 -4.89
N LEU A 142 -2.52 6.03 -3.61
CA LEU A 142 -2.48 5.06 -2.53
C LEU A 142 -3.85 4.96 -1.88
N TYR A 143 -4.35 3.75 -1.78
CA TYR A 143 -5.60 3.41 -1.15
C TYR A 143 -5.33 2.56 0.09
N VAL A 144 -5.98 2.90 1.22
CA VAL A 144 -5.97 2.07 2.43
C VAL A 144 -7.41 1.80 2.82
N GLY A 145 -7.84 0.55 2.70
CA GLY A 145 -9.22 0.17 2.98
C GLY A 145 -9.56 -1.24 2.50
N HIS A 146 -10.85 -1.57 2.54
CA HIS A 146 -11.35 -2.84 2.05
C HIS A 146 -11.29 -2.87 0.51
N PRO A 147 -10.69 -3.90 -0.13
CA PRO A 147 -10.61 -3.99 -1.60
C PRO A 147 -11.98 -3.97 -2.30
N LEU A 148 -13.00 -4.62 -1.71
CA LEU A 148 -14.38 -4.58 -2.23
C LEU A 148 -14.95 -3.18 -2.47
N HIS A 149 -14.52 -2.15 -1.75
CA HIS A 149 -14.98 -0.79 -2.04
C HIS A 149 -14.52 -0.30 -3.42
N LEU A 150 -13.43 -0.85 -3.97
CA LEU A 150 -12.96 -0.62 -5.34
C LEU A 150 -13.68 -1.49 -6.39
N HIS A 151 -14.39 -2.55 -5.98
CA HIS A 151 -15.31 -3.27 -6.88
C HIS A 151 -16.59 -2.47 -7.09
N TYR A 152 -17.18 -1.90 -6.02
CA TYR A 152 -18.45 -1.19 -6.13
C TYR A 152 -18.38 0.14 -6.86
N THR A 153 -17.19 0.72 -7.01
CA THR A 153 -16.96 1.84 -7.93
C THR A 153 -17.20 1.47 -9.40
N GLU A 154 -17.29 0.18 -9.74
CA GLU A 154 -17.64 -0.30 -11.09
C GLU A 154 -19.13 -0.52 -11.34
N SER A 155 -19.97 -0.80 -10.34
CA SER A 155 -21.40 -1.08 -10.59
C SER A 155 -22.20 0.11 -11.15
N ASP A 156 -21.58 1.29 -11.25
CA ASP A 156 -22.14 2.51 -11.86
C ASP A 156 -21.52 2.85 -13.24
N GLN A 157 -20.76 1.92 -13.86
CA GLN A 157 -19.93 2.18 -15.04
C GLN A 157 -20.57 1.78 -16.37
N ARG A 158 -21.76 2.32 -16.68
CA ARG A 158 -22.07 2.73 -18.06
C ARG A 158 -21.42 4.08 -18.43
N LYS A 159 -20.63 4.65 -17.52
CA LYS A 159 -20.01 5.97 -17.65
C LYS A 159 -18.69 6.00 -16.91
N ARG A 160 -17.57 6.11 -17.65
CA ARG A 160 -16.33 6.84 -17.29
C ARG A 160 -15.98 6.80 -15.79
N PHE A 161 -14.93 6.07 -15.41
CA PHE A 161 -14.34 5.98 -14.06
C PHE A 161 -14.67 7.21 -13.21
N ASN A 162 -15.79 7.14 -12.47
CA ASN A 162 -16.38 8.32 -11.85
C ASN A 162 -15.77 8.45 -10.46
N SER A 163 -15.00 9.50 -10.26
CA SER A 163 -14.16 9.80 -9.08
C SER A 163 -14.94 10.07 -7.78
N ASP A 164 -16.27 9.93 -7.80
CA ASP A 164 -17.14 10.45 -6.74
C ASP A 164 -17.22 9.53 -5.50
N ASN A 165 -16.87 8.24 -5.62
CA ASN A 165 -16.85 7.30 -4.48
C ASN A 165 -15.45 6.82 -4.07
N MET A 166 -14.39 7.24 -4.78
CA MET A 166 -13.03 7.04 -4.31
C MET A 166 -12.69 8.13 -3.32
N ILE A 167 -13.06 7.89 -2.05
CA ILE A 167 -12.38 8.52 -0.91
C ILE A 167 -10.97 7.94 -0.88
N GLY A 168 -10.14 8.32 -1.86
CA GLY A 168 -8.71 8.23 -1.75
C GLY A 168 -8.35 8.98 -0.49
N LEU A 169 -7.82 8.27 0.50
CA LEU A 169 -7.21 8.91 1.65
C LEU A 169 -6.24 9.94 1.09
N ASN A 170 -6.47 11.20 1.47
CA ASN A 170 -5.51 12.26 1.23
C ASN A 170 -4.27 11.94 2.07
N ILE A 171 -3.39 11.11 1.51
CA ILE A 171 -2.04 10.81 1.98
C ILE A 171 -1.06 11.71 1.23
#